data_AF-A0A8X7BHQ5-F1
#
_entry.id   AF-A0A8X7BHQ5-F1
#
_cell.length_a   1.000
_cell.length_b   1.000
_cell.length_c   1.000
_cell.angle_alpha   90.00
_cell.angle_beta   90.00
_cell.angle_gamma   90.00
#
_symmetry.space_group_name_H-M   'P 1'
#
loop_
_entity.id
_entity.type
_entity.pdbx_description
1 polymer ?
#
loop_
_entity_poly.entity_id
_entity_poly.type
_entity_poly.pdbx_seq_one_letter_code
_entity_poly.pdbx_strand_id
1 'polypeptide(L)'
;MKKLLGKYPEKLAKIIKDGEYCAHQVFNADETVVLKNANPYLYCKVRKTASGFKAAKDRVTLLLCSNASGDRMLKPLLVNRSLKPRALKKEKT
;
A
#
# COMPACT_ATOMS: atom_id res chain seq x y z
N MET A 1 -14.85 10.47 -4.56
CA MET A 1 -14.42 9.05 -4.45
C MET A 1 -15.43 8.11 -3.77
N LYS A 2 -16.69 8.52 -3.48
CA LYS A 2 -17.70 7.64 -2.86
C LYS A 2 -18.64 6.90 -3.83
N LYS A 3 -18.59 7.22 -5.14
CA LYS A 3 -19.61 6.77 -6.11
C LYS A 3 -19.25 5.53 -6.95
N LEU A 4 -18.02 4.99 -6.81
CA LEU A 4 -17.55 3.81 -7.57
C LEU A 4 -17.59 2.49 -6.76
N LEU A 5 -17.86 2.55 -5.44
CA LEU A 5 -17.81 1.37 -4.56
C LEU A 5 -19.13 0.59 -4.45
N GLY A 6 -20.26 1.12 -4.91
CA GLY A 6 -21.57 0.56 -4.58
C GLY A 6 -21.82 -0.88 -5.07
N LYS A 7 -21.11 -1.34 -6.12
CA LYS A 7 -21.36 -2.65 -6.75
C LYS A 7 -20.23 -3.67 -6.58
N TYR A 8 -19.06 -3.25 -6.08
CA TYR A 8 -17.91 -4.15 -5.98
C TYR A 8 -18.08 -5.20 -4.86
N PRO A 9 -18.51 -4.84 -3.64
CA PRO A 9 -18.70 -5.81 -2.56
C PRO A 9 -19.71 -6.91 -2.94
N GLU A 10 -20.81 -6.54 -3.60
CA GLU A 10 -21.83 -7.49 -4.06
C GLU A 10 -21.27 -8.47 -5.09
N LYS A 11 -20.51 -7.97 -6.07
CA LYS A 11 -19.88 -8.80 -7.10
C LYS A 11 -18.85 -9.75 -6.49
N LEU A 12 -18.04 -9.27 -5.54
CA LEU A 12 -17.04 -10.09 -4.85
C LEU A 12 -17.72 -11.18 -4.01
N ALA A 13 -18.78 -10.84 -3.27
CA ALA A 13 -19.55 -11.81 -2.48
C ALA A 13 -20.16 -12.90 -3.37
N LYS A 14 -20.66 -12.53 -4.57
CA LYS A 14 -21.15 -13.49 -5.55
C LYS A 14 -20.06 -14.45 -6.02
N ILE A 15 -18.87 -13.95 -6.37
CA ILE A 15 -17.74 -14.80 -6.80
C ILE A 15 -17.30 -15.76 -5.68
N ILE A 16 -17.24 -15.27 -4.43
CA ILE A 16 -16.88 -16.09 -3.27
C ILE A 16 -17.90 -17.22 -3.08
N LYS A 17 -19.20 -16.91 -3.17
CA LYS A 17 -20.28 -17.87 -3.01
C LYS A 17 -20.33 -18.88 -4.17
N ASP A 18 -20.29 -18.41 -5.41
CA ASP A 18 -20.37 -19.25 -6.61
C ASP A 18 -19.16 -20.19 -6.74
N GLY A 19 -17.99 -19.79 -6.21
CA GLY A 19 -16.78 -20.62 -6.17
C GLY A 19 -16.60 -21.43 -4.89
N GLU A 20 -17.57 -21.40 -3.96
CA GLU A 20 -17.54 -22.13 -2.68
C GLU A 20 -16.27 -21.89 -1.83
N TYR A 21 -15.68 -20.69 -1.95
CA TYR A 21 -14.46 -20.37 -1.22
C TYR A 21 -14.72 -20.14 0.26
N CYS A 22 -13.96 -20.81 1.13
CA CYS A 22 -13.97 -20.52 2.56
C CYS A 22 -13.06 -19.33 2.92
N ALA A 23 -13.21 -18.80 4.14
CA ALA A 23 -12.44 -17.65 4.62
C ALA A 23 -10.91 -17.87 4.60
N HIS A 24 -10.45 -19.13 4.64
CA HIS A 24 -9.03 -19.47 4.57
C HIS A 24 -8.44 -19.34 3.16
N GLN A 25 -9.28 -19.40 2.11
CA GLN A 25 -8.89 -19.36 0.70
C GLN A 25 -8.99 -17.96 0.08
N VAL A 26 -9.72 -17.05 0.72
CA VAL A 26 -9.89 -15.67 0.25
C VAL A 26 -8.77 -14.81 0.82
N PHE A 27 -7.93 -14.23 -0.04
CA PHE A 27 -6.84 -13.35 0.36
C PHE A 27 -7.09 -11.90 -0.09
N ASN A 28 -6.70 -10.95 0.77
CA ASN A 28 -6.60 -9.54 0.42
C ASN A 28 -5.12 -9.13 0.43
N ALA A 29 -4.72 -8.25 -0.48
CA ALA A 29 -3.38 -7.69 -0.52
C ALA A 29 -3.44 -6.18 -0.70
N ASP A 30 -2.60 -5.45 0.05
CA ASP A 30 -2.51 -3.99 -0.05
C ASP A 30 -1.08 -3.48 0.18
N GLU A 31 -0.78 -2.33 -0.44
CA GLU A 31 0.52 -1.67 -0.34
C GLU A 31 0.56 -0.74 0.88
N THR A 32 1.52 -0.97 1.77
CA THR A 32 1.81 -0.06 2.88
C THR A 32 3.18 0.58 2.71
N VAL A 33 3.30 1.84 3.12
CA VAL A 33 4.54 2.61 3.03
C VAL A 33 5.16 2.76 4.41
N VAL A 34 6.32 2.15 4.59
CA VAL A 34 7.15 2.26 5.79
C VAL A 34 8.20 3.35 5.59
N LEU A 35 8.36 4.24 6.57
CA LEU A 35 9.37 5.29 6.54
C LEU A 35 10.63 4.81 7.26
N LYS A 36 11.72 4.59 6.51
CA LYS A 36 13.04 4.28 7.09
C LYS A 36 13.53 5.49 7.87
N ASN A 37 13.96 5.24 9.11
CA ASN A 37 14.64 6.22 9.99
C ASN A 37 13.80 7.42 10.43
N ALA A 38 12.47 7.31 10.44
CA ALA A 38 11.64 8.37 11.02
C ALA A 38 11.68 8.34 12.55
N ASN A 39 12.19 9.40 13.16
CA ASN A 39 11.82 9.76 14.52
C ASN A 39 10.43 10.45 14.47
N PRO A 40 9.36 9.86 15.05
CA PRO A 40 8.01 10.42 14.99
C PRO A 40 7.92 11.85 15.52
N TYR A 41 8.68 12.16 16.57
CA TYR A 41 8.68 13.47 17.23
C TYR A 41 9.33 14.55 16.36
N LEU A 42 10.48 14.24 15.75
CA LEU A 42 11.18 15.18 14.88
C LEU A 42 10.38 15.44 13.60
N TYR A 43 9.76 14.40 13.03
CA TYR A 43 8.92 14.53 11.83
C TYR A 43 7.70 15.43 12.07
N CYS A 44 7.01 15.25 13.21
CA CYS A 44 5.90 16.10 13.60
C CYS A 44 6.32 17.55 13.86
N LYS A 45 7.48 17.77 14.49
CA LYS A 45 8.01 19.12 14.77
C LYS A 45 8.37 19.87 13.48
N VAL A 46 9.08 19.23 12.55
CA VAL A 46 9.46 19.82 11.25
C VAL A 46 8.24 20.16 10.38
N ARG A 47 7.19 19.31 10.36
CA ARG A 47 5.95 19.62 9.64
C ARG A 47 5.20 20.82 10.20
N LYS A 48 5.27 21.06 11.51
CA LYS A 48 4.61 22.19 12.17
C LYS A 48 5.35 23.51 11.94
N THR A 49 6.67 23.48 11.84
CA THR A 49 7.49 24.70 11.75
C THR A 49 7.86 25.11 10.33
N ALA A 50 7.80 24.20 9.36
CA ALA A 50 8.18 24.49 7.97
C ALA A 50 7.05 24.12 7.01
N SER A 51 6.07 25.01 6.87
CA SER A 51 5.04 24.90 5.84
C SER A 51 5.70 24.89 4.46
N GLY A 52 5.63 23.76 3.75
CA GLY A 52 6.24 23.60 2.42
C GLY A 52 7.52 22.76 2.39
N PHE A 53 8.14 22.47 3.54
CA PHE A 53 9.33 21.61 3.58
C PHE A 53 8.95 20.12 3.44
N LYS A 54 9.33 19.51 2.31
CA LYS A 54 9.28 18.06 2.11
C LYS A 54 10.65 17.46 2.44
N ALA A 55 10.82 17.00 3.68
CA ALA A 55 11.97 16.17 4.03
C ALA A 55 12.09 14.99 3.05
N ALA A 56 13.31 14.67 2.62
CA ALA A 56 13.60 13.48 1.84
C ALA A 56 13.17 12.26 2.66
N LYS A 57 12.01 11.68 2.31
CA LYS A 57 11.46 10.52 2.98
C LYS A 57 12.09 9.29 2.34
N ASP A 58 12.97 8.60 3.06
CA ASP A 58 13.38 7.27 2.62
C ASP A 58 12.24 6.29 2.89
N ARG A 59 11.46 6.02 1.84
CA ARG A 59 10.27 5.16 1.90
C ARG A 59 10.59 3.79 1.36
N VAL A 60 10.10 2.78 2.06
CA VAL A 60 10.04 1.39 1.67
C VAL A 60 8.57 1.04 1.52
N THR A 61 8.18 0.53 0.35
CA THR A 61 6.81 0.04 0.14
C THR A 61 6.82 -1.47 0.36
N LEU A 62 5.90 -1.96 1.19
CA LEU A 62 5.68 -3.38 1.42
C LEU A 62 4.30 -3.75 0.89
N LEU A 63 4.21 -4.86 0.16
CA LEU A 63 2.95 -5.50 -0.14
C LEU A 63 2.67 -6.53 0.96
N LEU A 64 1.59 -6.29 1.70
CA LEU A 64 1.10 -7.22 2.72
C LEU A 64 -0.09 -7.98 2.16
N CYS A 65 -0.19 -9.26 2.50
CA CYS A 65 -1.30 -10.11 2.08
C CYS A 65 -1.70 -11.05 3.21
N SER A 66 -2.98 -11.12 3.52
CA SER A 66 -3.54 -12.02 4.52
C SER A 66 -4.83 -12.65 4.01
N ASN A 67 -5.18 -13.81 4.55
CA ASN A 67 -6.49 -14.39 4.30
C ASN A 67 -7.59 -13.71 5.12
N ALA A 68 -8.83 -13.97 4.75
CA ALA A 68 -10.01 -13.40 5.41
C ALA A 68 -10.25 -13.99 6.81
N SER A 69 -9.78 -15.21 7.07
CA SER A 69 -9.79 -15.82 8.42
C SER A 69 -8.83 -15.11 9.39
N GLY A 70 -7.74 -14.52 8.87
CA GLY A 70 -6.75 -13.77 9.64
C GLY A 70 -5.66 -14.65 10.27
N ASP A 71 -5.74 -15.97 10.13
CA ASP A 71 -4.75 -16.92 10.65
C ASP A 71 -3.52 -17.07 9.75
N ARG A 72 -3.62 -16.66 8.46
CA ARG A 72 -2.52 -16.74 7.51
C ARG A 72 -2.14 -15.37 6.96
N MET A 73 -0.91 -14.95 7.27
CA MET A 73 -0.24 -13.85 6.59
C MET A 73 0.85 -14.39 5.67
N LEU A 74 0.86 -13.95 4.41
CA LEU A 74 1.94 -14.28 3.48
C LEU A 74 3.20 -13.50 3.84
N LYS A 75 4.36 -14.02 3.41
CA LYS A 75 5.64 -13.35 3.61
C LYS A 75 5.57 -11.96 2.94
N PRO A 76 5.81 -10.86 3.69
CA PRO A 76 5.77 -9.51 3.12
C PRO A 76 6.71 -9.39 1.92
N LEU A 77 6.24 -8.77 0.85
CA LEU A 77 7.04 -8.51 -0.34
C LEU A 77 7.52 -7.06 -0.34
N LEU A 78 8.81 -6.87 -0.59
CA LEU A 78 9.40 -5.55 -0.76
C LEU A 78 9.11 -5.04 -2.18
N VAL A 79 8.35 -3.95 -2.30
CA VAL A 79 8.13 -3.27 -3.57
C VAL A 79 9.29 -2.29 -3.78
N ASN A 80 10.21 -2.67 -4.66
CA ASN A 80 11.38 -1.86 -4.99
C ASN A 80 11.02 -0.64 -5.83
N ARG A 81 11.86 0.40 -5.73
CA ARG A 81 11.77 1.56 -6.64
C ARG A 81 12.18 1.12 -8.04
N SER A 82 11.47 1.62 -9.05
CA SER A 82 11.85 1.40 -10.45
C SER A 82 13.28 1.89 -10.68
N LEU A 83 14.11 1.05 -11.33
CA LEU A 83 15.50 1.41 -11.69
C LEU A 83 15.57 2.66 -12.57
N LYS A 84 14.54 2.92 -13.37
CA LYS A 84 14.43 4.08 -14.27
C LYS A 84 13.07 4.74 -14.04
N PRO A 85 12.91 5.51 -12.96
CA PRO A 85 11.62 6.12 -12.65
C PRO A 85 11.23 7.07 -13.79
N ARG A 86 10.01 6.92 -14.31
CA ARG A 86 9.51 7.69 -15.46
C ARG A 86 9.65 9.21 -15.27
N ALA A 87 9.50 9.69 -14.03
CA ALA A 87 9.64 11.09 -13.66
C ALA A 87 11.09 11.64 -13.81
N LEU A 88 12.09 10.77 -13.92
CA LEU A 88 13.51 11.14 -14.09
C LEU A 88 14.03 10.80 -15.49
N LYS A 89 13.16 10.62 -16.49
CA LYS A 89 13.61 10.59 -17.89
C LYS A 89 14.20 11.97 -18.21
N LYS A 90 15.53 12.05 -18.31
CA LYS A 90 16.20 13.21 -18.89
C LYS A 90 15.74 13.33 -20.35
N GLU A 91 15.29 14.52 -20.75
CA GLU A 91 15.28 14.89 -22.17
C GLU A 91 16.70 14.75 -22.69
N LYS A 92 16.84 14.17 -23.89
CA LYS A 92 18.14 13.99 -24.53
C LYS A 92 18.67 15.38 -24.86
N THR A 93 19.77 15.76 -24.21
CA THR A 93 20.66 16.84 -24.68
C THR A 93 21.28 16.43 -26.01
#